data_AF-A0A7C7MGF7-F1
#
_entry.id   AF-A0A7C7MGF7-F1
#
_cell.length_a   1.000
_cell.length_b   1.000
_cell.length_c   1.000
_cell.angle_alpha   90.00
_cell.angle_beta   90.00
_cell.angle_gamma   90.00
#
_symmetry.space_group_name_H-M   'P 1'
#
loop_
_entity.id
_entity.type
_entity.pdbx_description
1 polymer ?
#
loop_
_entity_poly.entity_id
_entity_poly.type
_entity_poly.pdbx_seq_one_letter_code
_entity_poly.pdbx_strand_id
1 'polypeptide(L)'
;MSSKYPEVRTVAVRIFTDKPVRKTPYQVKGVMMNQFPDEEIVPMLDGSYRQKFLYPRVQVKILNEQIYIVGINEGVDSIKAIAQKMDFLDFGNITFQVLDNEIEEHVNRFQPVSKLIRYRFVTPWVALNQTTGYRYRYLNNADRVNFLNRLLGQNIVFMAREMGMELEENIFTKVTLSSLFPRQVDENNWGAFDGEFRANFVLPNYLGIGNGITRGYGALFGLFNPELFSFNEGDLQELEAKAAKESNDKQTTIAESDLQEIDVEKVPRPKKVPGKDLMPTKRSKKVLSEEFEIEEDETIVYQTDVTRKKNAPYKPKKRNKKIKKDSSNINYNSEEYHKKQHTL
;
A
#
# COMPACT_ATOMS: atom_id res chain seq x y z
N MET A 1 10.02 30.96 6.67
CA MET A 1 8.96 30.54 7.59
C MET A 1 9.23 29.09 7.97
N SER A 2 9.34 28.77 9.26
CA SER A 2 9.51 27.37 9.68
C SER A 2 8.25 26.61 9.30
N SER A 3 8.39 25.55 8.52
CA SER A 3 7.30 24.61 8.27
C SER A 3 6.77 24.08 9.61
N LYS A 4 5.45 24.05 9.78
CA LYS A 4 4.75 23.51 10.95
C LYS A 4 5.02 22.00 11.13
N TYR A 5 5.37 21.32 10.04
CA TYR A 5 5.61 19.88 9.99
C TYR A 5 7.05 19.57 9.61
N PRO A 6 7.60 18.41 10.06
CA PRO A 6 8.91 17.96 9.61
C PRO A 6 8.96 17.83 8.09
N GLU A 7 10.12 18.13 7.55
CA GLU A 7 10.41 17.95 6.13
C GLU A 7 10.56 16.45 5.83
N VAL A 8 9.76 15.93 4.89
CA VAL A 8 9.77 14.51 4.54
C VAL A 8 10.25 14.35 3.11
N ARG A 9 11.53 13.96 2.98
CA ARG A 9 12.13 13.62 1.69
C ARG A 9 11.51 12.36 1.13
N THR A 10 11.31 12.34 -0.18
CA THR A 10 10.72 11.23 -0.93
C THR A 10 11.46 11.07 -2.23
N VAL A 11 11.60 9.85 -2.73
CA VAL A 11 12.22 9.56 -4.02
C VAL A 11 11.45 8.47 -4.73
N ALA A 12 11.25 8.63 -6.04
CA ALA A 12 10.82 7.57 -6.92
C ALA A 12 11.90 7.35 -7.98
N VAL A 13 12.44 6.14 -8.04
CA VAL A 13 13.40 5.73 -9.07
C VAL A 13 12.73 4.76 -10.02
N ARG A 14 12.69 5.11 -11.30
CA ARG A 14 12.24 4.24 -12.39
C ARG A 14 13.46 3.70 -13.11
N ILE A 15 13.54 2.38 -13.22
CA ILE A 15 14.66 1.68 -13.86
C ILE A 15 14.25 1.30 -15.28
N PHE A 16 15.01 1.75 -16.27
CA PHE A 16 14.86 1.34 -17.66
C PHE A 16 15.77 0.15 -17.95
N THR A 17 15.17 -0.94 -18.42
CA THR A 17 15.87 -2.17 -18.75
C THR A 17 15.81 -2.46 -20.25
N ASP A 18 16.76 -3.29 -20.71
CA ASP A 18 16.84 -3.76 -22.10
C ASP A 18 15.60 -4.52 -22.60
N LYS A 19 14.78 -5.02 -21.67
CA LYS A 19 13.56 -5.77 -21.96
C LYS A 19 12.50 -5.56 -20.87
N PRO A 20 11.22 -5.80 -21.16
CA PRO A 20 10.14 -5.60 -20.19
C PRO A 20 10.23 -6.58 -19.02
N VAL A 21 10.04 -6.06 -17.80
CA VAL A 21 10.17 -6.81 -16.55
C VAL A 21 8.85 -7.47 -16.17
N ARG A 22 8.71 -8.74 -16.54
CA ARG A 22 7.60 -9.62 -16.10
C ARG A 22 7.98 -10.45 -14.87
N LYS A 23 8.33 -9.75 -13.80
CA LYS A 23 8.68 -10.33 -12.49
C LYS A 23 7.71 -9.83 -11.43
N THR A 24 7.82 -10.32 -10.21
CA THR A 24 7.08 -9.77 -9.06
C THR A 24 7.96 -8.82 -8.26
N PRO A 25 7.39 -7.85 -7.51
CA PRO A 25 8.16 -7.02 -6.60
C PRO A 25 8.99 -7.84 -5.60
N TYR A 26 8.47 -9.00 -5.17
CA TYR A 26 9.20 -9.94 -4.31
C TYR A 26 10.48 -10.47 -4.98
N GLN A 27 10.41 -10.85 -6.26
CA GLN A 27 11.59 -11.33 -6.98
C GLN A 27 12.62 -10.21 -7.15
N VAL A 28 12.18 -9.00 -7.51
CA VAL A 28 13.07 -7.83 -7.65
C VAL A 28 13.77 -7.51 -6.33
N LYS A 29 13.06 -7.54 -5.21
CA LYS A 29 13.66 -7.40 -3.87
C LYS A 29 14.70 -8.48 -3.60
N GLY A 30 14.40 -9.73 -3.95
CA GLY A 30 15.35 -10.85 -3.81
C GLY A 30 16.66 -10.61 -4.55
N VAL A 31 16.58 -10.11 -5.78
CA VAL A 31 17.75 -9.74 -6.59
C VAL A 31 18.54 -8.60 -5.92
N MET A 32 17.87 -7.53 -5.47
CA MET A 32 18.53 -6.42 -4.78
C MET A 32 19.26 -6.88 -3.52
N MET A 33 18.62 -7.72 -2.69
CA MET A 33 19.24 -8.23 -1.46
C MET A 33 20.44 -9.14 -1.74
N ASN A 34 20.43 -9.89 -2.85
CA ASN A 34 21.53 -10.78 -3.22
C ASN A 34 22.71 -10.04 -3.86
N GLN A 35 22.44 -9.06 -4.73
CA GLN A 35 23.48 -8.31 -5.44
C GLN A 35 24.11 -7.21 -4.57
N PHE A 36 23.36 -6.67 -3.61
CA PHE A 36 23.79 -5.56 -2.77
C PHE A 36 23.68 -5.89 -1.28
N PRO A 37 24.28 -6.99 -0.79
CA PRO A 37 24.06 -7.50 0.57
C PRO A 37 24.52 -6.53 1.67
N ASP A 38 25.50 -5.68 1.38
CA ASP A 38 26.10 -4.74 2.34
C ASP A 38 25.45 -3.34 2.32
N GLU A 39 24.44 -3.13 1.47
CA GLU A 39 23.78 -1.82 1.34
C GLU A 39 22.62 -1.65 2.32
N GLU A 40 22.42 -0.41 2.78
CA GLU A 40 21.41 -0.04 3.77
C GLU A 40 19.96 -0.27 3.29
N ILE A 41 19.74 -0.50 1.99
CA ILE A 41 18.43 -0.89 1.47
C ILE A 41 17.98 -2.26 2.00
N VAL A 42 18.93 -3.18 2.22
CA VAL A 42 18.64 -4.59 2.54
C VAL A 42 17.82 -4.73 3.82
N PRO A 43 18.22 -4.13 4.96
CA PRO A 43 17.41 -4.20 6.19
C PRO A 43 16.03 -3.55 6.06
N MET A 44 15.82 -2.66 5.08
CA MET A 44 14.52 -2.08 4.74
C MET A 44 13.65 -3.00 3.88
N LEU A 45 14.26 -3.91 3.12
CA LEU A 45 13.58 -4.85 2.22
C LEU A 45 13.29 -6.20 2.88
N ASP A 46 14.18 -6.70 3.73
CA ASP A 46 14.07 -8.04 4.35
C ASP A 46 13.20 -8.07 5.62
N GLY A 47 12.86 -6.89 6.16
CA GLY A 47 12.05 -6.73 7.37
C GLY A 47 12.85 -6.60 8.66
N SER A 48 14.18 -6.55 8.61
CA SER A 48 15.04 -6.34 9.79
C SER A 48 14.69 -5.06 10.54
N TYR A 49 14.25 -4.00 9.83
CA TYR A 49 13.79 -2.75 10.43
C TYR A 49 12.31 -2.71 10.82
N ARG A 50 11.60 -3.83 10.83
CA ARG A 50 10.16 -3.86 11.17
C ARG A 50 9.83 -3.35 12.58
N GLN A 51 10.75 -3.50 13.53
CA GLN A 51 10.56 -2.96 14.88
C GLN A 51 10.84 -1.45 14.97
N LYS A 52 11.60 -0.91 14.00
CA LYS A 52 11.94 0.51 13.92
C LYS A 52 10.87 1.30 13.17
N PHE A 53 10.40 0.74 12.05
CA PHE A 53 9.45 1.36 11.14
C PHE A 53 8.26 0.43 10.91
N LEU A 54 7.06 0.93 11.16
CA LEU A 54 5.83 0.20 10.86
C LEU A 54 5.43 0.40 9.41
N TYR A 55 5.65 1.61 8.88
CA TYR A 55 5.49 1.91 7.46
C TYR A 55 6.81 1.64 6.69
N PRO A 56 6.78 0.89 5.58
CA PRO A 56 8.00 0.55 4.84
C PRO A 56 8.64 1.79 4.20
N ARG A 57 9.90 2.04 4.56
CA ARG A 57 10.71 3.17 4.03
C ARG A 57 11.12 2.99 2.58
N VAL A 58 11.21 1.75 2.11
CA VAL A 58 11.52 1.39 0.73
C VAL A 58 10.45 0.43 0.22
N GLN A 59 9.95 0.72 -0.98
CA GLN A 59 8.90 -0.05 -1.63
C GLN A 59 9.31 -0.36 -3.05
N VAL A 60 9.11 -1.61 -3.47
CA VAL A 60 9.34 -2.02 -4.85
C VAL A 60 7.99 -2.23 -5.52
N LYS A 61 7.86 -1.74 -6.74
CA LYS A 61 6.65 -1.84 -7.55
C LYS A 61 7.04 -2.18 -8.97
N ILE A 62 6.13 -2.85 -9.68
CA ILE A 62 6.28 -3.13 -11.10
C ILE A 62 5.06 -2.54 -11.79
N LEU A 63 5.30 -1.50 -12.57
CA LEU A 63 4.26 -0.71 -13.24
C LEU A 63 4.64 -0.64 -14.72
N ASN A 64 3.70 -0.98 -15.61
CA ASN A 64 3.93 -1.01 -17.06
C ASN A 64 5.21 -1.77 -17.44
N GLU A 65 5.41 -2.94 -16.85
CA GLU A 65 6.59 -3.81 -17.06
C GLU A 65 7.93 -3.15 -16.73
N GLN A 66 7.94 -2.13 -15.86
CA GLN A 66 9.14 -1.45 -15.38
C GLN A 66 9.22 -1.46 -13.86
N ILE A 67 10.45 -1.42 -13.35
CA ILE A 67 10.69 -1.42 -11.91
C ILE A 67 10.67 0.00 -11.39
N TYR A 68 9.88 0.21 -10.35
CA TYR A 68 9.85 1.43 -9.56
C TYR A 68 10.31 1.11 -8.14
N ILE A 69 11.26 1.89 -7.64
CA ILE A 69 11.70 1.86 -6.24
C ILE A 69 11.33 3.19 -5.61
N VAL A 70 10.50 3.14 -4.57
CA VAL A 70 9.94 4.32 -3.93
C VAL A 70 10.46 4.38 -2.50
N GLY A 71 11.08 5.50 -2.16
CA GLY A 71 11.65 5.78 -0.85
C GLY A 71 10.95 6.93 -0.16
N ILE A 72 10.82 6.82 1.16
CA ILE A 72 10.36 7.91 2.03
C ILE A 72 11.28 8.03 3.23
N ASN A 73 11.61 9.27 3.57
CA ASN A 73 12.51 9.67 4.64
C ASN A 73 13.84 8.90 4.61
N GLU A 74 14.09 7.99 5.56
CA GLU A 74 15.33 7.20 5.66
C GLU A 74 15.59 6.33 4.42
N GLY A 75 14.55 5.97 3.67
CA GLY A 75 14.68 5.16 2.45
C GLY A 75 15.22 5.93 1.24
N VAL A 76 15.32 7.26 1.30
CA VAL A 76 15.74 8.08 0.15
C VAL A 76 17.22 7.83 -0.19
N ASP A 77 18.09 7.95 0.81
CA ASP A 77 19.53 7.89 0.58
C ASP A 77 19.97 6.47 0.19
N SER A 78 19.34 5.43 0.76
CA SER A 78 19.65 4.03 0.43
C SER A 78 19.28 3.66 -1.02
N ILE A 79 18.18 4.19 -1.54
CA ILE A 79 17.80 3.99 -2.95
C ILE A 79 18.77 4.71 -3.88
N LYS A 80 19.13 5.97 -3.57
CA LYS A 80 20.06 6.75 -4.41
C LYS A 80 21.42 6.09 -4.50
N ALA A 81 21.94 5.55 -3.40
CA ALA A 81 23.22 4.84 -3.36
C ALA A 81 23.25 3.63 -4.30
N ILE A 82 22.14 2.89 -4.41
CA ILE A 82 22.06 1.68 -5.24
C ILE A 82 21.70 2.00 -6.69
N ALA A 83 20.84 2.99 -6.93
CA ALA A 83 20.47 3.40 -8.29
C ALA A 83 21.70 3.75 -9.14
N GLN A 84 22.77 4.27 -8.53
CA GLN A 84 24.03 4.57 -9.21
C GLN A 84 24.94 3.36 -9.45
N LYS A 85 24.73 2.25 -8.73
CA LYS A 85 25.56 1.03 -8.79
C LYS A 85 24.91 -0.09 -9.60
N MET A 86 23.65 0.09 -10.01
CA MET A 86 22.85 -0.97 -10.59
C MET A 86 23.03 -1.03 -12.10
N ASP A 87 23.95 -1.89 -12.54
CA ASP A 87 24.20 -2.11 -13.97
C ASP A 87 23.31 -3.21 -14.56
N PHE A 88 22.95 -4.22 -13.76
CA PHE A 88 22.11 -5.33 -14.19
C PHE A 88 21.35 -5.95 -13.03
N LEU A 89 20.23 -6.61 -13.34
CA LEU A 89 19.41 -7.36 -12.40
C LEU A 89 19.40 -8.84 -12.80
N ASP A 90 20.09 -9.67 -12.02
CA ASP A 90 20.19 -11.10 -12.28
C ASP A 90 19.18 -11.91 -11.46
N PHE A 91 18.20 -12.49 -12.15
CA PHE A 91 17.20 -13.40 -11.56
C PHE A 91 17.63 -14.87 -11.66
N GLY A 92 18.86 -15.16 -12.09
CA GLY A 92 19.45 -16.48 -12.26
C GLY A 92 19.05 -17.18 -13.55
N ASN A 93 17.76 -17.11 -13.93
CA ASN A 93 17.27 -17.65 -15.21
C ASN A 93 17.25 -16.61 -16.34
N ILE A 94 17.33 -15.33 -15.98
CA ILE A 94 17.35 -14.20 -16.90
C ILE A 94 18.03 -13.02 -16.21
N THR A 95 18.82 -12.27 -16.97
CA THR A 95 19.49 -11.07 -16.50
C THR A 95 18.97 -9.88 -17.30
N PHE A 96 18.58 -8.80 -16.64
CA PHE A 96 18.17 -7.54 -17.28
C PHE A 96 19.32 -6.55 -17.21
N GLN A 97 19.69 -5.96 -18.33
CA GLN A 97 20.66 -4.87 -18.34
C GLN A 97 19.92 -3.58 -17.97
N VAL A 98 20.44 -2.82 -17.02
CA VAL A 98 19.95 -1.47 -16.74
C VAL A 98 20.58 -0.53 -17.76
N LEU A 99 19.72 0.20 -18.48
CA LEU A 99 20.11 1.13 -19.51
C LEU A 99 20.21 2.55 -18.97
N ASP A 100 19.24 2.94 -18.14
CA ASP A 100 19.15 4.27 -17.55
C ASP A 100 18.20 4.25 -16.34
N ASN A 101 18.26 5.27 -15.49
CA ASN A 101 17.41 5.46 -14.33
C ASN A 101 16.86 6.89 -14.27
N GLU A 102 15.55 7.03 -14.11
CA GLU A 102 14.90 8.32 -13.86
C GLU A 102 14.65 8.47 -12.36
N ILE A 103 15.21 9.52 -11.76
CA ILE A 103 15.12 9.80 -10.32
C ILE A 103 14.28 11.06 -10.09
N GLU A 104 13.13 10.89 -9.45
CA GLU A 104 12.25 11.97 -9.03
C GLU A 104 12.32 12.13 -7.50
N GLU A 105 13.07 13.12 -7.02
CA GLU A 105 13.23 13.44 -5.59
C GLU A 105 12.43 14.68 -5.21
N HIS A 106 11.72 14.61 -4.08
CA HIS A 106 10.92 15.71 -3.56
C HIS A 106 11.06 15.84 -2.06
N VAL A 107 11.03 17.08 -1.60
CA VAL A 107 11.21 17.46 -0.19
C VAL A 107 9.89 17.90 0.47
N ASN A 108 8.95 18.41 -0.33
CA ASN A 108 7.70 19.05 0.14
C ASN A 108 6.43 18.35 -0.38
N ARG A 109 6.53 17.06 -0.76
CA ARG A 109 5.41 16.31 -1.34
C ARG A 109 4.71 15.34 -0.39
N PHE A 110 4.86 15.55 0.91
CA PHE A 110 4.15 14.79 1.93
C PHE A 110 3.74 15.74 3.05
N GLN A 111 2.50 16.26 3.01
CA GLN A 111 1.99 17.26 3.97
C GLN A 111 0.47 17.46 3.84
N PRO A 112 -0.23 17.89 4.91
CA PRO A 112 -1.63 18.30 4.81
C PRO A 112 -1.79 19.57 3.97
N VAL A 113 -2.95 19.73 3.32
CA VAL A 113 -3.31 20.90 2.49
C VAL A 113 -4.76 21.28 2.71
N SER A 114 -5.12 22.53 2.42
CA SER A 114 -6.51 23.01 2.57
C SER A 114 -7.46 22.55 1.46
N LYS A 115 -6.93 21.98 0.36
CA LYS A 115 -7.72 21.55 -0.81
C LYS A 115 -7.70 20.04 -0.97
N LEU A 116 -8.79 19.49 -1.50
CA LEU A 116 -8.86 18.07 -1.84
C LEU A 116 -8.08 17.78 -3.14
N ILE A 117 -7.01 17.00 -3.02
CA ILE A 117 -6.21 16.51 -4.15
C ILE A 117 -6.77 15.16 -4.60
N ARG A 118 -6.88 14.97 -5.92
CA ARG A 118 -7.36 13.72 -6.54
C ARG A 118 -6.20 12.77 -6.82
N TYR A 119 -6.37 11.52 -6.43
CA TYR A 119 -5.42 10.42 -6.63
C TYR A 119 -6.11 9.25 -7.31
N ARG A 120 -5.33 8.48 -8.07
CA ARG A 120 -5.73 7.20 -8.63
C ARG A 120 -4.88 6.08 -8.04
N PHE A 121 -5.51 4.95 -7.75
CA PHE A 121 -4.77 3.71 -7.47
C PHE A 121 -4.23 3.12 -8.78
N VAL A 122 -2.90 3.10 -8.91
CA VAL A 122 -2.19 2.50 -10.05
C VAL A 122 -2.09 0.99 -9.90
N THR A 123 -2.01 0.51 -8.64
CA THR A 123 -2.13 -0.91 -8.31
C THR A 123 -3.30 -1.11 -7.34
N PRO A 124 -3.93 -2.29 -7.31
CA PRO A 124 -5.11 -2.52 -6.49
C PRO A 124 -4.88 -2.15 -5.03
N TRP A 125 -5.80 -1.36 -4.47
CA TRP A 125 -5.78 -0.96 -3.07
C TRP A 125 -6.35 -2.06 -2.20
N VAL A 126 -5.47 -2.75 -1.46
CA VAL A 126 -5.88 -3.81 -0.53
C VAL A 126 -6.37 -3.17 0.78
N ALA A 127 -7.63 -2.77 0.78
CA ALA A 127 -8.27 -2.18 1.95
C ALA A 127 -8.63 -3.24 3.01
N LEU A 128 -9.00 -4.46 2.61
CA LEU A 128 -9.58 -5.43 3.52
C LEU A 128 -8.65 -6.62 3.77
N ASN A 129 -8.31 -6.83 5.05
CA ASN A 129 -7.67 -8.06 5.52
C ASN A 129 -8.75 -9.11 5.85
N GLN A 130 -8.38 -10.26 6.41
CA GLN A 130 -9.35 -11.31 6.72
C GLN A 130 -10.43 -10.85 7.71
N THR A 131 -10.02 -10.14 8.77
CA THR A 131 -10.89 -9.63 9.84
C THR A 131 -11.82 -8.51 9.35
N THR A 132 -11.27 -7.47 8.71
CA THR A 132 -12.05 -6.33 8.19
C THR A 132 -12.90 -6.75 7.00
N GLY A 133 -12.43 -7.70 6.18
CA GLY A 133 -13.18 -8.27 5.08
C GLY A 133 -14.40 -9.08 5.53
N TYR A 134 -14.36 -9.73 6.70
CA TYR A 134 -15.55 -10.35 7.29
C TYR A 134 -16.58 -9.30 7.68
N ARG A 135 -16.19 -8.25 8.42
CA ARG A 135 -17.08 -7.16 8.83
C ARG A 135 -17.72 -6.46 7.61
N TYR A 136 -16.91 -6.14 6.61
CA TYR A 136 -17.32 -5.42 5.41
C TYR A 136 -18.44 -6.12 4.62
N ARG A 137 -18.42 -7.45 4.58
CA ARG A 137 -19.42 -8.25 3.84
C ARG A 137 -20.85 -8.03 4.33
N TYR A 138 -21.02 -7.75 5.62
CA TYR A 138 -22.35 -7.55 6.24
C TYR A 138 -22.84 -6.10 6.21
N LEU A 139 -22.05 -5.16 5.69
CA LEU A 139 -22.46 -3.76 5.54
C LEU A 139 -23.31 -3.55 4.29
N ASN A 140 -24.25 -2.60 4.36
CA ASN A 140 -24.95 -2.10 3.18
C ASN A 140 -24.02 -1.18 2.35
N ASN A 141 -24.44 -0.76 1.15
CA ASN A 141 -23.58 0.01 0.26
C ASN A 141 -23.16 1.38 0.83
N ALA A 142 -24.05 2.09 1.54
CA ALA A 142 -23.72 3.37 2.16
C ALA A 142 -22.67 3.20 3.27
N ASP A 143 -22.86 2.20 4.14
CA ASP A 143 -21.94 1.90 5.23
C ASP A 143 -20.60 1.37 4.72
N ARG A 144 -20.59 0.62 3.61
CA ARG A 144 -19.37 0.17 2.94
C ARG A 144 -18.52 1.34 2.47
N VAL A 145 -19.15 2.34 1.89
CA VAL A 145 -18.48 3.55 1.41
C VAL A 145 -17.87 4.32 2.59
N ASN A 146 -18.67 4.56 3.64
CA ASN A 146 -18.21 5.22 4.86
C ASN A 146 -17.08 4.45 5.57
N PHE A 147 -17.15 3.12 5.56
CA PHE A 147 -16.12 2.26 6.12
C PHE A 147 -14.79 2.45 5.37
N LEU A 148 -14.81 2.47 4.02
CA LEU A 148 -13.61 2.62 3.20
C LEU A 148 -13.01 4.02 3.29
N ASN A 149 -13.85 5.06 3.29
CA ASN A 149 -13.40 6.44 3.50
C ASN A 149 -12.69 6.60 4.85
N ARG A 150 -13.30 6.09 5.93
CA ARG A 150 -12.70 6.08 7.26
C ARG A 150 -11.36 5.35 7.28
N LEU A 151 -11.31 4.14 6.72
CA LEU A 151 -10.10 3.34 6.66
C LEU A 151 -8.98 4.05 5.87
N LEU A 152 -9.33 4.69 4.76
CA LEU A 152 -8.37 5.46 3.97
C LEU A 152 -7.80 6.65 4.77
N GLY A 153 -8.66 7.39 5.48
CA GLY A 153 -8.22 8.49 6.34
C GLY A 153 -7.33 8.00 7.47
N GLN A 154 -7.68 6.89 8.12
CA GLN A 154 -6.83 6.24 9.14
C GLN A 154 -5.46 5.85 8.57
N ASN A 155 -5.39 5.32 7.35
CA ASN A 155 -4.12 4.99 6.71
C ASN A 155 -3.25 6.23 6.44
N ILE A 156 -3.86 7.35 6.01
CA ILE A 156 -3.13 8.62 5.80
C ILE A 156 -2.59 9.15 7.14
N VAL A 157 -3.43 9.19 8.18
CA VAL A 157 -3.02 9.63 9.52
C VAL A 157 -1.91 8.73 10.07
N PHE A 158 -2.01 7.41 9.87
CA PHE A 158 -0.96 6.46 10.25
C PHE A 158 0.38 6.77 9.56
N MET A 159 0.37 6.99 8.23
CA MET A 159 1.58 7.37 7.51
C MET A 159 2.17 8.68 8.02
N ALA A 160 1.34 9.70 8.26
CA ALA A 160 1.78 10.99 8.77
C ALA A 160 2.47 10.86 10.14
N ARG A 161 1.88 10.10 11.06
CA ARG A 161 2.47 9.83 12.38
C ARG A 161 3.78 9.03 12.27
N GLU A 162 3.87 8.08 11.36
CA GLU A 162 5.12 7.34 11.10
C GLU A 162 6.23 8.25 10.55
N MET A 163 5.88 9.37 9.91
CA MET A 163 6.84 10.40 9.49
C MET A 163 7.11 11.46 10.57
N GLY A 164 6.60 11.27 11.79
CA GLY A 164 6.79 12.22 12.89
C GLY A 164 5.91 13.47 12.79
N MET A 165 4.82 13.44 12.01
CA MET A 165 3.84 14.53 11.96
C MET A 165 2.74 14.36 12.99
N GLU A 166 2.51 15.41 13.77
CA GLU A 166 1.32 15.54 14.61
C GLU A 166 0.30 16.43 13.91
N LEU A 167 -0.65 15.81 13.20
CA LEU A 167 -1.69 16.55 12.47
C LEU A 167 -2.62 17.26 13.46
N GLU A 168 -2.84 18.55 13.24
CA GLU A 168 -3.76 19.38 14.04
C GLU A 168 -5.13 19.50 13.38
N GLU A 169 -5.18 19.36 12.06
CA GLU A 169 -6.40 19.45 11.27
C GLU A 169 -6.88 18.05 10.87
N ASN A 170 -8.19 17.93 10.71
CA ASN A 170 -8.84 16.69 10.30
C ASN A 170 -8.49 16.33 8.85
N ILE A 171 -8.46 15.03 8.59
CA ILE A 171 -8.25 14.50 7.24
C ILE A 171 -9.62 14.24 6.62
N PHE A 172 -9.87 14.81 5.46
CA PHE A 172 -11.06 14.58 4.66
C PHE A 172 -10.75 13.59 3.56
N THR A 173 -11.57 12.56 3.39
CA THR A 173 -11.43 11.58 2.31
C THR A 173 -12.74 11.38 1.56
N LYS A 174 -12.60 11.11 0.26
CA LYS A 174 -13.71 10.76 -0.64
C LYS A 174 -13.27 9.69 -1.62
N VAL A 175 -13.72 8.45 -1.45
CA VAL A 175 -13.43 7.33 -2.36
C VAL A 175 -14.38 7.33 -3.55
N THR A 176 -13.85 6.95 -4.70
CA THR A 176 -14.60 6.80 -5.95
C THR A 176 -14.14 5.50 -6.60
N LEU A 177 -14.83 4.42 -6.28
CA LEU A 177 -14.39 3.06 -6.61
C LEU A 177 -15.15 2.52 -7.82
N SER A 178 -14.48 1.68 -8.59
CA SER A 178 -15.06 1.01 -9.76
C SER A 178 -16.14 0.00 -9.35
N SER A 179 -16.02 -0.55 -8.13
CA SER A 179 -16.96 -1.50 -7.54
C SER A 179 -16.83 -1.46 -6.01
N LEU A 180 -17.95 -1.64 -5.30
CA LEU A 180 -17.98 -1.88 -3.84
C LEU A 180 -17.80 -3.35 -3.48
N PHE A 181 -17.63 -4.22 -4.47
CA PHE A 181 -17.32 -5.64 -4.25
C PHE A 181 -15.81 -5.85 -4.40
N PRO A 182 -15.11 -6.21 -3.31
CA PRO A 182 -13.67 -6.38 -3.36
C PRO A 182 -13.29 -7.55 -4.25
N ARG A 183 -12.24 -7.38 -5.05
CA ARG A 183 -11.56 -8.49 -5.71
C ARG A 183 -10.69 -9.20 -4.69
N GLN A 184 -10.76 -10.52 -4.64
CA GLN A 184 -9.82 -11.29 -3.84
C GLN A 184 -8.44 -11.27 -4.51
N VAL A 185 -7.42 -10.93 -3.73
CA VAL A 185 -6.03 -11.00 -4.14
C VAL A 185 -5.23 -11.86 -3.18
N ASP A 186 -4.17 -12.46 -3.72
CA ASP A 186 -3.20 -13.23 -2.97
C ASP A 186 -3.74 -14.53 -2.34
N GLU A 187 -2.87 -15.32 -1.71
CA GLU A 187 -3.25 -16.59 -1.07
C GLU A 187 -4.19 -16.40 0.13
N ASN A 188 -4.21 -15.20 0.71
CA ASN A 188 -4.99 -14.86 1.91
C ASN A 188 -6.42 -14.37 1.60
N ASN A 189 -6.81 -14.30 0.31
CA ASN A 189 -8.10 -13.76 -0.13
C ASN A 189 -8.37 -12.34 0.40
N TRP A 190 -7.36 -11.47 0.38
CA TRP A 190 -7.52 -10.08 0.79
C TRP A 190 -8.43 -9.34 -0.18
N GLY A 191 -9.22 -8.39 0.34
CA GLY A 191 -10.14 -7.60 -0.47
C GLY A 191 -9.47 -6.36 -1.03
N ALA A 192 -9.34 -6.30 -2.35
CA ALA A 192 -8.75 -5.19 -3.09
C ALA A 192 -9.77 -4.42 -3.91
N PHE A 193 -9.54 -3.12 -4.06
CA PHE A 193 -10.37 -2.20 -4.83
C PHE A 193 -9.53 -1.42 -5.84
N ASP A 194 -10.13 -1.12 -6.98
CA ASP A 194 -9.57 -0.22 -7.98
C ASP A 194 -10.45 1.03 -8.09
N GLY A 195 -9.82 2.18 -8.30
CA GLY A 195 -10.50 3.45 -8.47
C GLY A 195 -9.63 4.61 -8.04
N GLU A 196 -10.30 5.62 -7.50
CA GLU A 196 -9.71 6.90 -7.17
C GLU A 196 -10.15 7.34 -5.79
N PHE A 197 -9.48 8.35 -5.26
CA PHE A 197 -9.92 9.04 -4.07
C PHE A 197 -9.51 10.50 -4.10
N ARG A 198 -10.12 11.30 -3.24
CA ARG A 198 -9.68 12.65 -2.93
C ARG A 198 -9.33 12.75 -1.46
N ALA A 199 -8.27 13.48 -1.15
CA ALA A 199 -7.88 13.77 0.22
C ALA A 199 -7.23 15.14 0.35
N ASN A 200 -7.36 15.77 1.52
CA ASN A 200 -6.71 17.04 1.86
C ASN A 200 -5.25 16.83 2.32
N PHE A 201 -4.53 15.95 1.62
CA PHE A 201 -3.16 15.58 1.94
C PHE A 201 -2.36 15.36 0.65
N VAL A 202 -1.16 15.92 0.57
CA VAL A 202 -0.21 15.71 -0.53
C VAL A 202 0.50 14.38 -0.29
N LEU A 203 0.37 13.45 -1.23
CA LEU A 203 1.04 12.14 -1.21
C LEU A 203 1.96 12.03 -2.43
N PRO A 204 3.21 11.58 -2.27
CA PRO A 204 4.14 11.36 -3.37
C PRO A 204 3.63 10.30 -4.34
N ASN A 205 3.97 10.47 -5.62
CA ASN A 205 3.64 9.47 -6.62
C ASN A 205 4.26 8.12 -6.28
N TYR A 206 3.51 7.07 -6.60
CA TYR A 206 3.84 5.67 -6.39
C TYR A 206 3.98 5.27 -4.92
N LEU A 207 3.62 6.10 -3.94
CA LEU A 207 3.59 5.67 -2.56
C LEU A 207 2.48 4.61 -2.34
N GLY A 208 2.74 3.58 -1.55
CA GLY A 208 1.74 2.53 -1.26
C GLY A 208 0.88 2.83 -0.03
N ILE A 209 -0.42 2.57 -0.11
CA ILE A 209 -1.35 2.71 1.02
C ILE A 209 -2.21 1.45 1.21
N GLY A 210 -2.61 1.15 2.45
CA GLY A 210 -3.39 -0.03 2.81
C GLY A 210 -2.52 -1.26 3.11
N ASN A 211 -3.03 -2.46 2.87
CA ASN A 211 -2.32 -3.70 3.13
C ASN A 211 -1.42 -4.12 1.96
N GLY A 212 -0.43 -4.97 2.24
CA GLY A 212 0.42 -5.55 1.19
C GLY A 212 1.30 -4.54 0.45
N ILE A 213 1.61 -3.38 1.06
CA ILE A 213 2.44 -2.32 0.47
C ILE A 213 3.78 -2.87 -0.04
N THR A 214 4.42 -3.75 0.75
CA THR A 214 5.71 -4.39 0.42
C THR A 214 5.63 -5.38 -0.74
N ARG A 215 4.42 -5.78 -1.15
CA ARG A 215 4.12 -6.61 -2.33
C ARG A 215 3.77 -5.77 -3.57
N GLY A 216 3.79 -4.44 -3.45
CA GLY A 216 3.54 -3.50 -4.54
C GLY A 216 2.10 -3.01 -4.66
N TYR A 217 1.19 -3.43 -3.77
CA TYR A 217 -0.20 -3.01 -3.75
C TYR A 217 -0.40 -1.56 -3.30
N GLY A 218 -1.60 -1.02 -3.59
CA GLY A 218 -2.07 0.29 -3.15
C GLY A 218 -1.21 1.46 -3.60
N ALA A 219 -0.46 1.33 -4.71
CA ALA A 219 0.34 2.40 -5.26
C ALA A 219 -0.56 3.50 -5.79
N LEU A 220 -0.31 4.74 -5.37
CA LEU A 220 -1.11 5.89 -5.77
C LEU A 220 -0.39 6.78 -6.78
N PHE A 221 -1.13 7.52 -7.59
CA PHE A 221 -0.59 8.54 -8.47
C PHE A 221 -1.47 9.79 -8.38
N GLY A 222 -0.85 10.95 -8.17
CA GLY A 222 -1.54 12.22 -8.11
C GLY A 222 -2.01 12.63 -9.50
N LEU A 223 -3.31 12.89 -9.65
CA LEU A 223 -3.87 13.43 -10.90
C LEU A 223 -3.77 14.97 -10.97
N PHE A 224 -3.10 15.58 -9.99
CA PHE A 224 -2.88 17.00 -9.89
C PHE A 224 -1.41 17.32 -10.21
N ASN A 225 -1.19 18.31 -11.06
CA ASN A 225 0.12 18.92 -11.22
C ASN A 225 0.13 20.27 -10.50
N PRO A 226 0.83 20.42 -9.35
CA PRO A 226 0.94 21.68 -8.63
C PRO A 226 1.49 22.84 -9.47
N GLU A 227 2.38 22.55 -10.42
CA GLU A 227 2.98 23.53 -11.33
C GLU A 227 1.98 24.09 -12.36
N LEU A 228 0.85 23.39 -12.59
CA LEU A 228 -0.15 23.75 -13.60
C LEU A 228 -1.21 24.74 -13.08
N PHE A 229 -1.19 25.08 -11.79
CA PHE A 229 -2.12 26.02 -11.17
C PHE A 229 -1.40 27.24 -10.60
N SER A 230 -0.52 27.87 -11.40
CA SER A 230 -0.47 29.33 -11.36
C SER A 230 -1.86 29.80 -11.81
N PHE A 231 -2.69 30.29 -10.89
CA PHE A 231 -4.05 30.71 -11.19
C PHE A 231 -4.06 31.70 -12.36
N ASN A 232 -4.43 31.23 -13.55
CA ASN A 232 -4.77 32.07 -14.68
C ASN A 232 -6.27 31.88 -14.93
N GLU A 233 -7.03 32.95 -14.74
CA GLU A 233 -8.50 32.94 -14.78
C GLU A 233 -9.05 32.44 -16.14
N GLY A 234 -8.24 32.54 -17.20
CA GLY A 234 -8.53 32.00 -18.53
C GLY A 234 -8.56 30.46 -18.61
N ASP A 235 -7.73 29.75 -17.83
CA ASP A 235 -7.64 28.29 -17.90
C ASP A 235 -8.89 27.62 -17.28
N LEU A 236 -9.51 28.28 -16.30
CA LEU A 236 -10.75 27.84 -15.67
C LEU A 236 -11.92 27.89 -16.65
N GLN A 237 -12.01 28.96 -17.45
CA GLN A 237 -13.03 29.10 -18.49
C GLN A 237 -12.86 28.06 -19.60
N GLU A 238 -11.63 27.70 -19.94
CA GLU A 238 -11.35 26.68 -20.95
C GLU A 238 -11.71 25.26 -20.48
N LEU A 239 -11.51 24.98 -19.18
CA LEU A 239 -11.88 23.72 -18.55
C LEU A 239 -13.40 23.57 -18.39
N GLU A 240 -14.10 24.64 -18.00
CA GLU A 240 -15.58 24.66 -17.96
C GLU A 240 -16.17 24.44 -19.35
N ALA A 241 -15.60 25.06 -20.38
CA ALA A 241 -16.02 24.88 -21.77
C ALA A 241 -15.78 23.45 -22.30
N LYS A 242 -14.74 22.76 -21.81
CA LYS A 242 -14.46 21.34 -22.14
C LYS A 242 -15.40 20.40 -21.38
N ALA A 243 -15.65 20.65 -20.09
CA ALA A 243 -16.59 19.86 -19.29
C ALA A 243 -18.04 19.96 -19.80
N ALA A 244 -18.44 21.11 -20.34
CA ALA A 244 -19.76 21.28 -20.97
C ALA A 244 -19.93 20.47 -22.28
N LYS A 245 -18.84 20.06 -22.93
CA LYS A 245 -18.85 19.32 -24.21
C LYS A 245 -18.77 17.80 -24.07
N GLU A 246 -18.35 17.27 -22.93
CA GLU A 246 -18.21 15.82 -22.68
C GLU A 246 -19.43 15.17 -21.99
N SER A 247 -20.54 15.90 -21.86
CA SER A 247 -21.76 15.45 -21.17
C SER A 247 -22.68 14.53 -21.98
N ASN A 248 -22.17 13.85 -23.00
CA ASN A 248 -22.88 12.74 -23.66
C ASN A 248 -21.93 11.55 -23.87
N ASP A 249 -22.39 10.39 -23.42
CA ASP A 249 -21.77 9.06 -23.48
C ASP A 249 -20.66 8.74 -22.46
N LYS A 250 -21.11 8.30 -21.26
CA LYS A 250 -20.89 6.93 -20.75
C LYS A 250 -21.50 6.76 -19.35
N GLN A 251 -22.60 6.00 -19.27
CA GLN A 251 -23.03 5.37 -18.02
C GLN A 251 -21.94 4.38 -17.58
N THR A 252 -21.09 4.83 -16.67
CA THR A 252 -20.18 3.96 -15.93
C THR A 252 -20.73 3.92 -14.51
N THR A 253 -21.03 2.73 -14.00
CA THR A 253 -21.50 2.50 -12.62
C THR A 253 -20.37 2.82 -11.63
N ILE A 254 -20.07 4.09 -11.45
CA ILE A 254 -19.04 4.59 -10.54
C ILE A 254 -19.73 4.81 -9.19
N ALA A 255 -19.27 4.11 -8.15
CA ALA A 255 -19.72 4.38 -6.80
C ALA A 255 -18.93 5.58 -6.26
N GLU A 256 -19.53 6.77 -6.33
CA GLU A 256 -18.98 7.99 -5.75
C GLU A 256 -19.53 8.18 -4.32
N SER A 257 -18.66 8.48 -3.36
CA SER A 257 -19.03 8.69 -1.95
C SER A 257 -19.39 10.14 -1.64
N ASP A 258 -19.96 10.40 -0.47
CA ASP A 258 -19.91 11.74 0.14
C ASP A 258 -18.52 12.01 0.75
N LEU A 259 -18.21 13.27 1.05
CA LEU A 259 -16.96 13.66 1.71
C LEU A 259 -17.02 13.29 3.18
N GLN A 260 -16.04 12.53 3.67
CA GLN A 260 -15.97 12.10 5.06
C GLN A 260 -14.83 12.79 5.80
N GLU A 261 -15.14 13.31 6.99
CA GLU A 261 -14.16 13.88 7.92
C GLU A 261 -13.65 12.81 8.89
N ILE A 262 -12.32 12.72 9.00
CA ILE A 262 -11.63 11.85 9.96
C ILE A 262 -10.97 12.74 11.01
N ASP A 263 -11.54 12.67 12.20
CA ASP A 263 -11.00 13.25 13.42
C ASP A 263 -9.67 12.58 13.79
N VAL A 264 -8.57 13.33 13.72
CA VAL A 264 -7.21 12.81 13.94
C VAL A 264 -7.05 12.27 15.36
N GLU A 265 -7.67 12.88 16.36
CA GLU A 265 -7.52 12.48 17.77
C GLU A 265 -8.11 11.10 18.03
N LYS A 266 -9.15 10.73 17.28
CA LYS A 266 -9.84 9.42 17.40
C LYS A 266 -9.13 8.29 16.67
N VAL A 267 -8.15 8.57 15.81
CA VAL A 267 -7.40 7.51 15.12
C VAL A 267 -6.47 6.81 16.11
N PRO A 268 -6.56 5.47 16.28
CA PRO A 268 -5.69 4.72 17.19
C PRO A 268 -4.20 4.94 16.87
N ARG A 269 -3.38 5.07 17.91
CA ARG A 269 -1.92 5.11 17.75
C ARG A 269 -1.36 3.68 17.71
N PRO A 270 -0.49 3.34 16.75
CA PRO A 270 0.09 2.01 16.72
C PRO A 270 0.97 1.79 17.96
N LYS A 271 0.80 0.65 18.64
CA LYS A 271 1.63 0.25 19.77
C LYS A 271 2.97 -0.27 19.25
N LYS A 272 4.06 0.49 19.40
CA LYS A 272 5.42 -0.07 19.25
C LYS A 272 5.66 -0.99 20.45
N VAL A 273 5.63 -2.30 20.26
CA VAL A 273 5.91 -3.25 21.35
C VAL A 273 7.39 -3.10 21.71
N PRO A 274 7.75 -2.60 22.91
CA PRO A 274 9.15 -2.55 23.32
C PRO A 274 9.64 -3.99 23.50
N GLY A 275 10.84 -4.28 23.01
CA GLY A 275 11.42 -5.62 22.89
C GLY A 275 11.17 -6.50 24.12
N LYS A 276 10.26 -7.47 23.96
CA LYS A 276 10.40 -8.73 24.70
C LYS A 276 11.29 -9.61 23.86
N ASP A 277 12.39 -10.07 24.45
CA ASP A 277 13.22 -11.16 23.93
C ASP A 277 12.34 -12.40 23.72
N LEU A 278 11.73 -12.49 22.54
CA LEU A 278 11.10 -13.72 22.08
C LEU A 278 12.26 -14.63 21.65
N MET A 279 12.54 -15.65 22.45
CA MET A 279 13.46 -16.72 22.09
C MET A 279 13.22 -17.15 20.64
N PRO A 280 14.27 -17.45 19.85
CA PRO A 280 14.13 -17.76 18.43
C PRO A 280 13.34 -19.06 18.28
N THR A 281 12.04 -18.93 18.03
CA THR A 281 11.21 -20.06 17.62
C THR A 281 11.66 -20.47 16.22
N LYS A 282 11.96 -21.77 16.05
CA LYS A 282 12.50 -22.36 14.82
C LYS A 282 11.76 -21.83 13.59
N ARG A 283 12.47 -21.03 12.77
CA ARG A 283 11.99 -20.46 11.51
C ARG A 283 11.42 -21.58 10.61
N SER A 284 10.10 -21.62 10.46
CA SER A 284 9.49 -22.25 9.30
C SER A 284 9.60 -21.26 8.13
N LYS A 285 10.10 -21.72 6.97
CA LYS A 285 10.33 -20.92 5.75
C LYS A 285 9.03 -20.49 5.04
N LYS A 286 8.08 -19.92 5.79
CA LYS A 286 6.90 -19.21 5.28
C LYS A 286 6.81 -17.89 6.04
N VAL A 287 7.71 -16.97 5.74
CA VAL A 287 7.66 -15.61 6.26
C VAL A 287 7.09 -14.74 5.15
N LEU A 288 6.15 -13.85 5.49
CA LEU A 288 5.62 -12.74 4.69
C LEU A 288 4.15 -12.82 4.24
N SER A 289 3.28 -13.57 4.90
CA SER A 289 1.84 -13.25 4.91
C SER A 289 1.54 -12.37 6.13
N GLU A 290 1.63 -11.04 6.02
CA GLU A 290 1.24 -10.20 7.16
C GLU A 290 0.26 -9.10 6.78
N GLU A 291 -0.84 -9.15 7.52
CA GLU A 291 -1.97 -8.23 7.59
C GLU A 291 -1.59 -7.10 8.56
N PHE A 292 -1.95 -5.86 8.25
CA PHE A 292 -1.91 -4.80 9.24
C PHE A 292 -3.26 -4.81 9.98
N GLU A 293 -3.27 -5.19 11.25
CA GLU A 293 -4.44 -5.02 12.12
C GLU A 293 -4.38 -3.64 12.77
N ILE A 294 -5.22 -2.73 12.28
CA ILE A 294 -5.62 -1.56 13.07
C ILE A 294 -6.68 -2.07 14.04
N GLU A 295 -6.29 -2.32 15.30
CA GLU A 295 -7.24 -2.58 16.39
C GLU A 295 -8.09 -1.30 16.58
N GLU A 296 -9.35 -1.33 16.11
CA GLU A 296 -10.36 -0.38 16.53
C GLU A 296 -10.84 -0.82 17.93
N ASP A 297 -10.65 0.01 18.96
CA ASP A 297 -11.27 -0.23 20.27
C ASP A 297 -12.79 -0.33 20.10
N GLU A 298 -13.38 -1.46 20.51
CA GLU A 298 -14.83 -1.73 20.42
C GLU A 298 -15.68 -0.79 21.31
N THR A 299 -15.07 0.18 21.99
CA THR A 299 -15.72 1.08 22.96
C THR A 299 -16.39 2.31 22.33
N ILE A 300 -16.20 2.57 21.03
CA ILE A 300 -16.91 3.65 20.34
C ILE A 300 -18.26 3.12 19.83
N VAL A 301 -19.21 2.96 20.76
CA VAL A 301 -20.60 2.64 20.45
C VAL A 301 -21.30 3.93 20.00
N TYR A 302 -21.55 4.06 18.69
CA TYR A 302 -22.62 4.93 18.20
C TYR A 302 -23.86 4.05 17.95
N GLN A 303 -24.99 4.46 18.53
CA GLN A 303 -26.24 3.70 18.55
C GLN A 303 -26.69 3.31 17.15
N THR A 304 -26.61 2.02 16.85
CA THR A 304 -27.43 1.37 15.83
C THR A 304 -28.18 0.25 16.52
N ASP A 305 -29.50 0.41 16.65
CA ASP A 305 -30.40 -0.56 17.26
C ASP A 305 -30.45 -1.85 16.45
N VAL A 306 -29.65 -2.84 16.84
CA VAL A 306 -29.80 -4.22 16.37
C VAL A 306 -29.63 -5.18 17.56
N THR A 307 -30.74 -5.74 18.01
CA THR A 307 -30.83 -6.73 19.08
C THR A 307 -30.01 -7.99 18.76
N ARG A 308 -28.94 -8.27 19.53
CA ARG A 308 -28.15 -9.51 19.48
C ARG A 308 -28.82 -10.64 20.27
N LYS A 309 -29.15 -11.76 19.62
CA LYS A 309 -29.42 -13.06 20.29
C LYS A 309 -28.10 -13.79 20.57
N LYS A 310 -27.88 -14.19 21.82
CA LYS A 310 -26.70 -14.94 22.30
C LYS A 310 -26.82 -16.43 21.95
N ASN A 311 -25.78 -17.04 21.38
CA ASN A 311 -25.61 -18.50 21.32
C ASN A 311 -24.25 -18.92 21.90
N ALA A 312 -24.24 -20.12 22.49
CA ALA A 312 -23.30 -20.68 23.46
C ALA A 312 -21.90 -21.10 22.90
N PRO A 313 -20.88 -21.31 23.76
CA PRO A 313 -19.48 -21.44 23.33
C PRO A 313 -19.10 -22.84 22.83
N TYR A 314 -18.34 -22.87 21.73
CA TYR A 314 -17.80 -24.08 21.08
C TYR A 314 -16.40 -24.42 21.63
N LYS A 315 -16.16 -25.70 21.99
CA LYS A 315 -14.85 -26.23 22.40
C LYS A 315 -14.14 -26.95 21.23
N PRO A 316 -12.83 -26.75 21.00
CA PRO A 316 -12.13 -27.41 19.89
C PRO A 316 -11.68 -28.83 20.25
N LYS A 317 -11.83 -29.78 19.30
CA LYS A 317 -11.28 -31.14 19.38
C LYS A 317 -9.83 -31.18 18.89
N LYS A 318 -8.94 -31.81 19.67
CA LYS A 318 -7.55 -32.14 19.30
C LYS A 318 -7.52 -33.19 18.18
N ARG A 319 -6.64 -33.01 17.18
CA ARG A 319 -6.34 -34.03 16.15
C ARG A 319 -4.83 -34.32 16.12
N ASN A 320 -4.52 -35.61 16.11
CA ASN A 320 -3.18 -36.19 16.33
C ASN A 320 -2.17 -35.90 15.20
N LYS A 321 -0.91 -35.68 15.60
CA LYS A 321 0.29 -35.67 14.74
C LYS A 321 0.55 -37.06 14.16
N LYS A 322 0.78 -37.16 12.85
CA LYS A 322 1.59 -38.22 12.24
C LYS A 322 2.85 -37.62 11.66
N ILE A 323 3.98 -38.15 12.10
CA ILE A 323 5.34 -37.84 11.64
C ILE A 323 5.59 -38.62 10.34
N LYS A 324 6.15 -37.98 9.31
CA LYS A 324 7.01 -38.62 8.31
C LYS A 324 8.20 -37.73 8.00
N LYS A 325 9.33 -38.39 7.79
CA LYS A 325 10.72 -37.95 7.87
C LYS A 325 11.30 -37.72 6.46
N ASP A 326 12.26 -36.79 6.37
CA ASP A 326 13.40 -36.61 5.42
C ASP A 326 13.09 -36.48 3.91
N SER A 327 13.38 -35.37 3.22
CA SER A 327 14.62 -34.63 2.89
C SER A 327 15.10 -34.95 1.46
N SER A 328 14.97 -33.98 0.56
CA SER A 328 15.86 -33.73 -0.60
C SER A 328 15.36 -32.50 -1.36
N ASN A 329 16.30 -31.77 -1.97
CA ASN A 329 16.16 -30.45 -2.58
C ASN A 329 14.93 -30.30 -3.49
N ILE A 330 14.03 -29.38 -3.12
CA ILE A 330 12.91 -28.99 -3.98
C ILE A 330 13.45 -27.97 -5.00
N ASN A 331 13.54 -28.40 -6.25
CA ASN A 331 13.82 -27.54 -7.39
C ASN A 331 12.51 -26.88 -7.84
N TYR A 332 12.38 -25.57 -7.62
CA TYR A 332 11.18 -24.79 -7.93
C TYR A 332 10.99 -24.51 -9.43
N ASN A 333 11.89 -25.01 -10.28
CA ASN A 333 11.85 -24.86 -11.73
C ASN A 333 11.43 -26.16 -12.45
N SER A 334 10.73 -27.09 -11.77
CA SER A 334 10.25 -28.35 -12.37
C SER A 334 8.84 -28.23 -12.94
N GLU A 335 8.58 -28.91 -14.07
CA GLU A 335 7.27 -28.96 -14.73
C GLU A 335 6.13 -29.46 -13.80
N GLU A 336 6.45 -30.32 -12.82
CA GLU A 336 5.48 -30.85 -11.86
C GLU A 336 4.87 -29.77 -10.95
N TYR A 337 5.60 -28.68 -10.69
CA TYR A 337 5.10 -27.56 -9.89
C TYR A 337 4.19 -26.62 -10.70
N HIS A 338 4.46 -26.45 -12.00
CA HIS A 338 3.64 -25.62 -12.88
C HIS A 338 2.28 -26.26 -13.22
N LYS A 339 2.19 -27.58 -13.32
CA LYS A 339 0.91 -28.27 -13.61
C LYS A 339 -0.11 -28.20 -12.47
N LYS A 340 0.32 -27.98 -11.22
CA LYS A 340 -0.61 -27.84 -10.07
C LYS A 340 -1.36 -26.51 -10.01
N GLN A 341 -0.98 -25.51 -10.79
CA GLN A 341 -1.66 -24.20 -10.84
C GLN A 341 -2.74 -24.09 -11.93
N HIS A 342 -2.96 -25.14 -12.74
CA HIS A 342 -3.93 -25.11 -13.84
C HIS A 342 -5.05 -26.18 -13.76
N THR A 343 -5.21 -26.87 -12.63
CA THR A 343 -6.41 -27.70 -12.39
C THR A 343 -7.33 -27.01 -11.39
N LEU A 344 -8.26 -26.24 -11.98
CA LEU A 344 -9.53 -25.65 -11.51
C LEU A 344 -9.71 -25.37 -10.01
#